data_AF-A0A661Q1P4-F1
#
_entry.id   AF-A0A661Q1P4-F1
#
_cell.length_a   1.000
_cell.length_b   1.000
_cell.length_c   1.000
_cell.angle_alpha   90.00
_cell.angle_beta   90.00
_cell.angle_gamma   90.00
#
_symmetry.space_group_name_H-M   'P 1'
#
loop_
_entity.id
_entity.type
_entity.pdbx_description
1 polymer ?
#
loop_
_entity_poly.entity_id
_entity_poly.type
_entity_poly.pdbx_seq_one_letter_code
_entity_poly.pdbx_strand_id
1 'polypeptide(L)'
;MNYLIVEQQQQPPENLPEILKQLSQKFQLDIYQCRQRLTGRGLSLLTKGKRETLEKISEFLQSTDYIHWLVEPSKSGFVPLKVRNLQVNADRIIFGCQKKEVVFLKGATILAVFAETTGELADKSVKQLLSSYAYRGQDDVRHLKENKVHKIILQGKPVLDLYLLDENLKVAEAVRILPGKFDPKGLGDRATLSSKQNLEQILKLTEEYSGEFHLQTDFGLANLPGCIIRRDDLNNPETQRQNLLSLARYGWLMADLVKAGPIKPPQQDEENNLSGAITAAILMQNPALAAEGQLEEILPIVKEISEEIDKGSNDGERITTPLDTADPGLPPPPPAKSGAGWSKSGFWRGGAGAALFIFFFALFEISDGELLNRVAYYSFASGAIPFFIAMLMFWYAFYFLRMKRQIENTPTSKVRSVAMGMVEVKGKAIRSYALISPMSNTPCVFYRLTKYRRNVKNQWQVSSVSSSDNVPFLLEDDTGRVEIDPAGCRVSAGSKQEGVPGQVGLISHSDDSDDKWVEETIVAGTLIYVLGYASVKRAKGPTLTEQKIEALRELKRNPQNLQQF
;
A
#
# COMPACT_ATOMS: atom_id res chain seq x y z
N MET A 1 32.72 8.18 -5.05
CA MET A 1 31.50 9.04 -5.07
C MET A 1 30.73 8.68 -3.82
N ASN A 2 30.48 9.66 -2.94
CA ASN A 2 29.88 9.41 -1.63
C ASN A 2 28.35 9.32 -1.73
N TYR A 3 27.75 8.53 -0.86
CA TYR A 3 26.32 8.36 -0.70
C TYR A 3 25.87 8.95 0.62
N LEU A 4 24.74 9.64 0.59
CA LEU A 4 23.99 10.05 1.77
C LEU A 4 22.74 9.16 1.84
N ILE A 5 22.76 8.20 2.76
CA ILE A 5 21.67 7.25 2.98
C ILE A 5 20.92 7.67 4.23
N VAL A 6 19.60 7.64 4.18
CA VAL A 6 18.72 8.01 5.29
C VAL A 6 17.87 6.82 5.71
N GLU A 7 17.61 6.74 7.01
CA GLU A 7 16.57 5.85 7.53
C GLU A 7 15.22 6.53 7.31
N GLN A 8 14.33 5.84 6.60
CA GLN A 8 13.00 6.36 6.34
C GLN A 8 12.15 6.30 7.61
N GLN A 9 11.44 7.39 7.89
CA GLN A 9 10.53 7.46 9.02
C GLN A 9 9.11 7.11 8.57
N GLN A 10 8.45 6.25 9.35
CA GLN A 10 7.08 5.80 9.10
C GLN A 10 6.07 6.91 9.42
N GLN A 11 6.32 7.61 10.51
CA GLN A 11 5.62 8.83 10.91
C GLN A 11 6.59 9.99 10.74
N PRO A 12 6.58 10.66 9.58
CA PRO A 12 7.44 11.82 9.40
C PRO A 12 7.01 12.91 10.39
N PRO A 13 7.95 13.77 10.84
CA PRO A 13 7.65 14.84 11.77
C PRO A 13 6.70 15.85 11.12
N GLU A 14 5.89 16.53 11.94
CA GLU A 14 4.88 17.49 11.46
C GLU A 14 5.50 18.61 10.59
N ASN A 15 6.77 18.95 10.85
CA ASN A 15 7.56 19.94 10.10
C ASN A 15 8.15 19.41 8.77
N LEU A 16 7.81 18.20 8.30
CA LEU A 16 8.28 17.65 7.03
C LEU A 16 8.14 18.64 5.84
N PRO A 17 7.03 19.39 5.66
CA PRO A 17 6.91 20.36 4.57
C PRO A 17 7.99 21.44 4.60
N GLU A 18 8.40 21.91 5.79
CA GLU A 18 9.49 22.88 5.95
C GLU A 18 10.84 22.24 5.66
N ILE A 19 11.08 21.02 6.15
CA ILE A 19 12.30 20.26 5.86
C ILE A 19 12.49 20.11 4.34
N LEU A 20 11.44 19.70 3.63
CA LEU A 20 11.48 19.54 2.18
C LEU A 20 11.75 20.86 1.44
N LYS A 21 11.15 21.96 1.91
CA LYS A 21 11.38 23.30 1.34
C LYS A 21 12.84 23.74 1.53
N GLN A 22 13.41 23.51 2.71
CA GLN A 22 14.81 23.82 2.99
C GLN A 22 15.77 22.94 2.19
N LEU A 23 15.49 21.64 2.05
CA LEU A 23 16.26 20.73 1.19
C LEU A 23 16.30 21.20 -0.27
N SER A 24 15.18 21.72 -0.77
CA SER A 24 15.09 22.26 -2.12
C SER A 24 15.79 23.60 -2.27
N GLN A 25 15.56 24.55 -1.37
CA GLN A 25 16.11 25.90 -1.48
C GLN A 25 17.63 25.94 -1.23
N LYS A 26 18.10 25.23 -0.20
CA LYS A 26 19.50 25.28 0.25
C LYS A 26 20.40 24.31 -0.52
N PHE A 27 19.87 23.14 -0.89
CA PHE A 27 20.65 22.06 -1.49
C PHE A 27 20.20 21.65 -2.89
N GLN A 28 19.24 22.37 -3.48
CA GLN A 28 18.73 22.14 -4.85
C GLN A 28 18.21 20.71 -5.07
N LEU A 29 17.70 20.07 -4.03
CA LEU A 29 17.09 18.75 -4.13
C LEU A 29 15.63 18.86 -4.55
N ASP A 30 15.16 17.90 -5.35
CA ASP A 30 13.76 17.84 -5.76
C ASP A 30 12.87 17.46 -4.57
N ILE A 31 11.83 18.27 -4.32
CA ILE A 31 10.92 18.13 -3.17
C ILE A 31 10.20 16.78 -3.20
N TYR A 32 9.75 16.36 -4.38
CA TYR A 32 8.98 15.13 -4.52
C TYR A 32 9.87 13.90 -4.25
N GLN A 33 11.08 13.88 -4.81
CA GLN A 33 12.07 12.84 -4.55
C GLN A 33 12.49 12.79 -3.08
N CYS A 34 12.72 13.95 -2.44
CA CYS A 34 13.06 14.00 -1.02
C CYS A 34 11.94 13.43 -0.16
N ARG A 35 10.68 13.80 -0.43
CA ARG A 35 9.53 13.26 0.29
C ARG A 35 9.52 11.73 0.18
N GLN A 36 9.60 11.20 -1.04
CA GLN A 36 9.61 9.76 -1.29
C GLN A 36 10.78 9.04 -0.60
N ARG A 37 11.93 9.71 -0.44
CA ARG A 37 13.13 9.15 0.16
C ARG A 37 13.16 9.26 1.68
N LEU A 38 12.46 10.21 2.28
CA LEU A 38 12.39 10.42 3.74
C LEU A 38 11.20 9.70 4.39
N THR A 39 10.10 9.51 3.66
CA THR A 39 8.91 8.82 4.16
C THR A 39 8.91 7.37 3.72
N GLY A 40 8.74 6.44 4.66
CA GLY A 40 8.67 5.01 4.36
C GLY A 40 9.28 4.15 5.46
N ARG A 41 9.86 3.01 5.07
CA ARG A 41 10.54 2.08 5.98
C ARG A 41 11.83 1.58 5.36
N GLY A 42 12.87 1.52 6.18
CA GLY A 42 14.17 0.98 5.82
C GLY A 42 15.09 2.07 5.28
N LEU A 43 16.14 1.65 4.58
CA LEU A 43 17.18 2.55 4.10
C LEU A 43 16.89 3.06 2.68
N SER A 44 17.15 4.34 2.45
CA SER A 44 16.97 4.98 1.15
C SER A 44 18.13 5.89 0.81
N LEU A 45 18.55 5.90 -0.45
CA LEU A 45 19.57 6.84 -0.93
C LEU A 45 18.93 8.23 -1.12
N LEU A 46 19.23 9.18 -0.22
CA LEU A 46 18.75 10.55 -0.35
C LEU A 46 19.42 11.25 -1.53
N THR A 47 20.75 11.22 -1.61
CA THR A 47 21.50 11.80 -2.73
C THR A 47 22.94 11.25 -2.79
N LYS A 48 23.65 11.53 -3.89
CA LYS A 48 25.05 11.14 -4.12
C LYS A 48 25.84 12.35 -4.63
N GLY A 49 27.10 12.48 -4.22
CA GLY A 49 27.87 13.67 -4.57
C GLY A 49 29.31 13.71 -4.05
N LYS A 50 29.88 14.91 -4.07
CA LYS A 50 31.16 15.23 -3.42
C LYS A 50 30.96 15.24 -1.90
N ARG A 51 31.97 14.84 -1.14
CA ARG A 51 31.86 14.70 0.31
C ARG A 51 31.45 16.02 0.99
N GLU A 52 32.12 17.11 0.64
CA GLU A 52 31.85 18.47 1.15
C GLU A 52 30.38 18.91 0.99
N THR A 53 29.75 18.58 -0.14
CA THR A 53 28.34 18.92 -0.38
C THR A 53 27.39 18.07 0.47
N LEU A 54 27.75 16.81 0.70
CA LEU A 54 26.92 15.89 1.49
C LEU A 54 27.06 16.16 2.98
N GLU A 55 28.23 16.57 3.46
CA GLU A 55 28.45 16.96 4.87
C GLU A 55 27.52 18.11 5.27
N LYS A 56 27.35 19.12 4.41
CA LYS A 56 26.39 20.22 4.66
C LYS A 56 24.94 19.75 4.75
N ILE A 57 24.56 18.73 3.97
CA ILE A 57 23.22 18.14 4.02
C ILE A 57 23.08 17.25 5.28
N SER A 58 24.14 16.54 5.64
CA SER A 58 24.24 15.70 6.84
C SER A 58 24.01 16.53 8.12
N GLU A 59 24.70 17.68 8.24
CA GLU A 59 24.49 18.64 9.34
C GLU A 59 23.04 19.11 9.43
N PHE A 60 22.42 19.37 8.27
CA PHE A 60 21.00 19.75 8.23
C PHE A 60 20.09 18.61 8.69
N LEU A 61 20.28 17.38 8.19
CA LEU A 61 19.49 16.21 8.59
C LEU A 61 19.63 15.89 10.08
N GLN A 62 20.83 16.09 10.64
CA GLN A 62 21.10 15.93 12.05
C GLN A 62 20.23 16.87 12.90
N SER A 63 19.93 18.07 12.40
CA SER A 63 19.03 19.03 13.08
C SER A 63 17.53 18.70 12.94
N THR A 64 17.15 17.78 12.05
CA THR A 64 15.75 17.49 11.73
C THR A 64 15.31 16.07 12.16
N ASP A 65 15.98 15.49 13.16
CA ASP A 65 15.63 14.19 13.75
C ASP A 65 15.72 12.96 12.82
N TYR A 66 16.45 13.07 11.70
CA TYR A 66 16.63 11.94 10.77
C TYR A 66 17.96 11.21 11.02
N ILE A 67 17.88 9.91 11.28
CA ILE A 67 19.05 9.02 11.30
C ILE A 67 19.56 8.84 9.86
N HIS A 68 20.86 9.03 9.67
CA HIS A 68 21.46 8.96 8.34
C HIS A 68 22.92 8.51 8.38
N TRP A 69 23.46 8.16 7.21
CA TRP A 69 24.83 7.70 7.02
C TRP A 69 25.47 8.43 5.86
N LEU A 70 26.72 8.85 6.07
CA LEU A 70 27.59 9.36 5.03
C LEU A 70 28.65 8.30 4.71
N VAL A 71 28.50 7.62 3.58
CA VAL A 71 29.32 6.45 3.25
C VAL A 71 29.96 6.58 1.87
N GLU A 72 31.22 6.18 1.75
CA GLU A 72 31.82 5.90 0.45
C GLU A 72 31.68 4.40 0.15
N PRO A 73 30.78 4.01 -0.77
CA PRO A 73 30.53 2.61 -1.07
C PRO A 73 31.77 1.96 -1.65
N SER A 74 32.20 0.86 -1.05
CA SER A 74 33.26 0.01 -1.57
C SER A 74 32.78 -0.75 -2.81
N LYS A 75 33.72 -1.05 -3.72
CA LYS A 75 33.42 -1.99 -4.81
C LYS A 75 33.38 -3.39 -4.22
N SER A 76 32.35 -4.17 -4.57
CA SER A 76 32.26 -5.59 -4.21
C SER A 76 33.53 -6.31 -4.66
N GLY A 77 34.43 -6.62 -3.73
CA GLY A 77 35.71 -7.25 -4.02
C GLY A 77 35.54 -8.69 -4.49
N PHE A 78 34.57 -9.40 -3.91
CA PHE A 78 34.22 -10.77 -4.27
C PHE A 78 32.76 -11.06 -3.93
N VAL A 79 32.25 -12.18 -4.45
CA VAL A 79 30.92 -12.70 -4.15
C VAL A 79 31.04 -13.79 -3.08
N PRO A 80 30.13 -13.85 -2.09
CA PRO A 80 30.16 -14.88 -1.05
C PRO A 80 30.26 -16.30 -1.61
N LEU A 81 31.11 -17.12 -0.99
CA LEU A 81 31.40 -18.49 -1.41
C LEU A 81 30.26 -19.42 -1.01
N LYS A 82 29.82 -20.29 -1.94
CA LYS A 82 28.72 -21.23 -1.66
C LYS A 82 29.20 -22.35 -0.73
N VAL A 83 28.52 -22.48 0.41
CA VAL A 83 28.77 -23.52 1.42
C VAL A 83 28.27 -24.87 0.92
N ARG A 84 29.08 -25.92 1.14
CA ARG A 84 28.73 -27.32 0.86
C ARG A 84 28.60 -28.17 2.10
N ASN A 85 29.35 -27.86 3.15
CA ASN A 85 29.24 -28.49 4.46
C ASN A 85 29.64 -27.45 5.51
N LEU A 86 29.32 -27.72 6.77
CA LEU A 86 29.92 -27.01 7.89
C LEU A 86 30.44 -27.97 8.93
N GLN A 87 31.34 -27.50 9.77
CA GLN A 87 31.78 -28.15 11.00
C GLN A 87 31.75 -27.13 12.13
N VAL A 88 31.14 -27.52 13.24
CA VAL A 88 30.96 -26.66 14.42
C VAL A 88 31.83 -27.20 15.54
N ASN A 89 32.79 -26.40 15.98
CA ASN A 89 33.67 -26.70 17.11
C ASN A 89 33.38 -25.71 18.25
N ALA A 90 33.91 -25.95 19.45
CA ALA A 90 33.67 -25.08 20.61
C ALA A 90 34.06 -23.60 20.36
N ASP A 91 35.13 -23.36 19.60
CA ASP A 91 35.73 -22.02 19.44
C ASP A 91 35.64 -21.46 18.02
N ARG A 92 35.10 -22.23 17.05
CA ARG A 92 35.04 -21.82 15.65
C ARG A 92 33.99 -22.58 14.85
N ILE A 93 33.50 -21.93 13.79
CA ILE A 93 32.67 -22.53 12.75
C ILE A 93 33.48 -22.59 11.46
N ILE A 94 33.58 -23.76 10.85
CA ILE A 94 34.30 -23.97 9.58
C ILE A 94 33.28 -24.23 8.49
N PHE A 95 33.23 -23.37 7.49
CA PHE A 95 32.40 -23.53 6.30
C PHE A 95 33.24 -24.07 5.15
N GLY A 96 32.99 -25.31 4.74
CA GLY A 96 33.66 -25.88 3.58
C GLY A 96 32.99 -25.43 2.29
N CYS A 97 33.73 -24.65 1.51
CA CYS A 97 33.35 -24.22 0.17
C CYS A 97 34.15 -25.00 -0.89
N GLN A 98 33.74 -24.94 -2.17
CA GLN A 98 34.30 -25.79 -3.22
C GLN A 98 35.84 -25.75 -3.38
N LYS A 99 36.50 -24.63 -3.06
CA LYS A 99 37.95 -24.43 -3.27
C LYS A 99 38.67 -23.85 -2.04
N LYS A 100 37.96 -23.65 -0.94
CA LYS A 100 38.45 -22.92 0.23
C LYS A 100 37.58 -23.24 1.44
N GLU A 101 38.18 -23.29 2.62
CA GLU A 101 37.45 -23.29 3.88
C GLU A 101 37.45 -21.87 4.45
N VAL A 102 36.29 -21.43 4.91
CA VAL A 102 36.14 -20.13 5.58
C VAL A 102 35.88 -20.40 7.05
N VAL A 103 36.70 -19.81 7.92
CA VAL A 103 36.66 -20.07 9.36
C VAL A 103 36.20 -18.82 10.08
N PHE A 104 35.14 -18.96 10.87
CA PHE A 104 34.63 -17.92 11.75
C PHE A 104 35.03 -18.28 13.18
N LEU A 105 35.83 -17.43 13.82
CA LEU A 105 36.22 -17.60 15.22
C LEU A 105 35.10 -17.14 16.14
N LYS A 106 34.99 -17.75 17.32
CA LYS A 106 34.09 -17.29 18.37
C LYS A 106 34.48 -15.88 18.80
N GLY A 107 33.49 -15.00 18.96
CA GLY A 107 33.70 -13.59 19.29
C GLY A 107 33.95 -12.68 18.09
N ALA A 108 33.93 -13.20 16.86
CA ALA A 108 34.09 -12.37 15.67
C ALA A 108 32.89 -11.43 15.43
N THR A 109 33.13 -10.31 14.74
CA THR A 109 32.07 -9.41 14.25
C THR A 109 31.51 -9.95 12.94
N ILE A 110 30.21 -10.23 12.92
CA ILE A 110 29.54 -10.87 11.79
C ILE A 110 28.35 -10.03 11.33
N LEU A 111 28.30 -9.77 10.03
CA LEU A 111 27.14 -9.22 9.34
C LEU A 111 26.40 -10.34 8.62
N ALA A 112 25.16 -10.59 9.02
CA ALA A 112 24.26 -11.55 8.39
C ALA A 112 23.22 -10.83 7.54
N VAL A 113 23.11 -11.22 6.27
CA VAL A 113 22.04 -10.78 5.36
C VAL A 113 21.11 -11.96 5.11
N PHE A 114 19.92 -11.88 5.67
CA PHE A 114 18.88 -12.90 5.51
C PHE A 114 17.79 -12.38 4.57
N ALA A 115 17.77 -12.89 3.34
CA ALA A 115 17.07 -12.27 2.23
C ALA A 115 16.16 -13.22 1.45
N GLU A 116 15.09 -12.66 0.87
CA GLU A 116 14.22 -13.32 -0.09
C GLU A 116 14.54 -12.77 -1.49
N THR A 117 14.83 -13.65 -2.46
CA THR A 117 15.42 -13.24 -3.76
C THR A 117 14.44 -13.14 -4.92
N THR A 118 13.15 -13.39 -4.70
CA THR A 118 12.11 -13.29 -5.73
C THR A 118 11.33 -11.97 -5.70
N GLY A 119 11.39 -11.23 -4.60
CA GLY A 119 10.64 -9.99 -4.39
C GLY A 119 9.26 -10.21 -3.75
N GLU A 120 8.93 -11.44 -3.34
CA GLU A 120 7.68 -11.78 -2.66
C GLU A 120 7.54 -11.03 -1.33
N LEU A 121 8.66 -10.79 -0.64
CA LEU A 121 8.69 -10.01 0.59
C LEU A 121 8.18 -8.57 0.36
N ALA A 122 8.66 -7.92 -0.69
CA ALA A 122 8.23 -6.58 -1.06
C ALA A 122 6.74 -6.56 -1.43
N ASP A 123 6.28 -7.55 -2.20
CA ASP A 123 4.87 -7.63 -2.60
C ASP A 123 3.93 -7.84 -1.41
N LYS A 124 4.30 -8.72 -0.47
CA LYS A 124 3.52 -8.93 0.75
C LYS A 124 3.56 -7.71 1.67
N SER A 125 4.68 -7.00 1.72
CA SER A 125 4.81 -5.73 2.46
C SER A 125 3.87 -4.67 1.89
N VAL A 126 3.93 -4.43 0.58
CA VAL A 126 3.05 -3.48 -0.11
C VAL A 126 1.58 -3.86 0.05
N LYS A 127 1.22 -5.14 -0.13
CA LYS A 127 -0.16 -5.61 0.08
C LYS A 127 -0.66 -5.39 1.50
N GLN A 128 0.20 -5.60 2.51
CA GLN A 128 -0.17 -5.33 3.90
C GLN A 128 -0.32 -3.83 4.18
N LEU A 129 0.55 -3.00 3.61
CA LEU A 129 0.41 -1.54 3.73
C LEU A 129 -0.89 -1.07 3.12
N LEU A 130 -1.17 -1.49 1.89
CA LEU A 130 -2.40 -1.17 1.18
C LEU A 130 -3.64 -1.68 1.92
N SER A 131 -3.60 -2.89 2.48
CA SER A 131 -4.72 -3.38 3.28
C SER A 131 -4.89 -2.58 4.56
N SER A 132 -3.82 -2.32 5.32
CA SER A 132 -3.91 -1.50 6.54
C SER A 132 -4.47 -0.10 6.24
N TYR A 133 -4.02 0.51 5.16
CA TYR A 133 -4.52 1.79 4.66
C TYR A 133 -5.99 1.71 4.25
N ALA A 134 -6.40 0.64 3.57
CA ALA A 134 -7.78 0.43 3.15
C ALA A 134 -8.75 0.08 4.29
N TYR A 135 -8.28 -0.52 5.37
CA TYR A 135 -9.16 -0.82 6.51
C TYR A 135 -9.16 0.32 7.53
N ARG A 136 -8.01 0.93 7.82
CA ARG A 136 -7.82 1.84 8.97
C ARG A 136 -7.57 3.29 8.61
N GLY A 137 -7.36 3.61 7.33
CA GLY A 137 -7.08 4.97 6.88
C GLY A 137 -5.61 5.33 6.98
N GLN A 138 -5.30 6.63 6.82
CA GLN A 138 -3.93 7.15 6.72
C GLN A 138 -3.16 7.14 8.03
N ASP A 139 -3.87 7.14 9.17
CA ASP A 139 -3.29 7.45 10.48
C ASP A 139 -2.84 6.19 11.27
N ASP A 140 -3.20 4.97 10.83
CA ASP A 140 -2.82 3.69 11.49
C ASP A 140 -2.34 2.63 10.47
N VAL A 141 -1.29 2.96 9.70
CA VAL A 141 -0.65 2.06 8.74
C VAL A 141 0.30 1.10 9.46
N ARG A 142 -0.10 -0.17 9.60
CA ARG A 142 0.72 -1.21 10.26
C ARG A 142 1.67 -1.92 9.30
N HIS A 143 2.97 -1.69 9.48
CA HIS A 143 4.02 -2.42 8.78
C HIS A 143 4.15 -3.90 9.24
N LEU A 144 4.87 -4.72 8.48
CA LEU A 144 5.19 -6.11 8.85
C LEU A 144 6.07 -6.13 10.11
N LYS A 145 5.61 -6.75 11.20
CA LYS A 145 6.47 -7.06 12.36
C LYS A 145 7.67 -7.93 11.92
N GLU A 146 8.83 -7.79 12.55
CA GLU A 146 10.07 -8.53 12.23
C GLU A 146 9.86 -10.04 12.16
N ASN A 147 9.14 -10.61 13.14
CA ASN A 147 8.78 -12.04 13.15
C ASN A 147 8.02 -12.48 11.88
N LYS A 148 7.22 -11.58 11.30
CA LYS A 148 6.47 -11.85 10.06
C LYS A 148 7.36 -11.72 8.83
N VAL A 149 8.35 -10.82 8.83
CA VAL A 149 9.38 -10.72 7.78
C VAL A 149 10.19 -12.02 7.71
N HIS A 150 10.69 -12.51 8.85
CA HIS A 150 11.39 -13.80 8.93
C HIS A 150 10.59 -14.95 8.33
N LYS A 151 9.30 -15.06 8.71
CA LYS A 151 8.41 -16.10 8.18
C LYS A 151 8.22 -15.99 6.67
N ILE A 152 8.10 -14.76 6.13
CA ILE A 152 7.95 -14.55 4.69
C ILE A 152 9.23 -14.94 3.94
N ILE A 153 10.40 -14.56 4.45
CA ILE A 153 11.69 -14.94 3.85
C ILE A 153 11.81 -16.47 3.77
N LEU A 154 11.51 -17.17 4.87
CA LEU A 154 11.52 -18.63 4.91
C LEU A 154 10.51 -19.26 3.94
N GLN A 155 9.33 -18.66 3.74
CA GLN A 155 8.33 -19.17 2.81
C GLN A 155 8.74 -19.05 1.33
N GLY A 156 9.46 -17.98 0.96
CA GLY A 156 9.91 -17.72 -0.41
C GLY A 156 11.16 -18.53 -0.82
N LYS A 157 12.09 -17.87 -1.55
CA LYS A 157 13.43 -18.41 -1.85
C LYS A 157 14.48 -17.74 -0.93
N PRO A 158 14.68 -18.25 0.30
CA PRO A 158 15.60 -17.64 1.25
C PRO A 158 17.06 -17.88 0.87
N VAL A 159 17.87 -16.87 1.12
CA VAL A 159 19.33 -16.91 1.02
C VAL A 159 19.90 -16.28 2.28
N LEU A 160 20.90 -16.93 2.86
CA LEU A 160 21.66 -16.38 3.98
C LEU A 160 23.09 -16.11 3.51
N ASP A 161 23.48 -14.85 3.52
CA ASP A 161 24.87 -14.45 3.33
C ASP A 161 25.45 -14.03 4.69
N LEU A 162 26.62 -14.55 5.02
CA LEU A 162 27.36 -14.18 6.23
C LEU A 162 28.68 -13.55 5.82
N TYR A 163 28.97 -12.39 6.38
CA TYR A 163 30.16 -11.61 6.13
C TYR A 163 30.97 -11.49 7.43
N LEU A 164 32.22 -11.94 7.38
CA LEU A 164 33.17 -11.76 8.47
C LEU A 164 33.82 -10.38 8.33
N LEU A 165 33.69 -9.55 9.35
CA LEU A 165 34.30 -8.23 9.38
C LEU A 165 35.64 -8.28 10.12
N ASP A 166 36.65 -7.61 9.58
CA ASP A 166 37.95 -7.43 10.24
C ASP A 166 37.90 -6.34 11.33
N GLU A 167 39.04 -6.11 12.00
CA GLU A 167 39.18 -5.07 13.03
C GLU A 167 38.86 -3.65 12.52
N ASN A 168 38.90 -3.42 11.20
CA ASN A 168 38.55 -2.14 10.56
C ASN A 168 37.12 -2.14 10.00
N LEU A 169 36.29 -3.12 10.39
CA LEU A 169 34.93 -3.35 9.92
C LEU A 169 34.83 -3.50 8.39
N LYS A 170 35.88 -3.99 7.74
CA LYS A 170 35.88 -4.35 6.31
C LYS A 170 35.58 -5.83 6.14
N VAL A 171 34.95 -6.16 5.03
CA VAL A 171 34.67 -7.56 4.67
C VAL A 171 35.97 -8.31 4.39
N ALA A 172 36.32 -9.25 5.26
CA ALA A 172 37.47 -10.14 5.11
C ALA A 172 37.11 -11.40 4.31
N GLU A 173 36.05 -12.08 4.73
CA GLU A 173 35.53 -13.31 4.10
C GLU A 173 34.01 -13.26 4.05
N ALA A 174 33.41 -13.99 3.12
CA ALA A 174 31.96 -14.12 3.08
C ALA A 174 31.52 -15.48 2.53
N VAL A 175 30.45 -16.02 3.11
CA VAL A 175 29.85 -17.30 2.73
C VAL A 175 28.37 -17.12 2.42
N ARG A 176 27.87 -17.92 1.48
CA ARG A 176 26.46 -17.98 1.08
C ARG A 176 25.92 -19.37 1.32
N ILE A 177 24.86 -19.44 2.10
CA ILE A 177 24.13 -20.66 2.40
C ILE A 177 22.82 -20.64 1.62
N LEU A 178 22.62 -21.68 0.79
CA LEU A 178 21.40 -21.90 0.04
C LEU A 178 20.69 -23.15 0.60
N PRO A 179 19.36 -23.09 0.83
CA PRO A 179 18.63 -24.22 1.37
C PRO A 179 18.75 -25.43 0.44
N GLY A 180 19.14 -26.58 1.00
CA GLY A 180 19.25 -27.86 0.27
C GLY A 180 20.49 -27.98 -0.63
N LYS A 181 21.46 -27.05 -0.53
CA LYS A 181 22.73 -27.09 -1.27
C LYS A 181 23.95 -27.34 -0.38
N PHE A 182 23.74 -27.59 0.91
CA PHE A 182 24.78 -27.97 1.86
C PHE A 182 24.37 -29.21 2.66
N ASP A 183 25.35 -29.93 3.20
CA ASP A 183 25.16 -31.07 4.09
C ASP A 183 24.83 -30.59 5.52
N PRO A 184 23.62 -30.84 6.04
CA PRO A 184 23.21 -30.38 7.35
C PRO A 184 23.82 -31.18 8.51
N LYS A 185 24.50 -32.31 8.26
CA LYS A 185 25.12 -33.13 9.33
C LYS A 185 26.07 -32.33 10.23
N GLY A 186 26.69 -31.29 9.68
CA GLY A 186 27.55 -30.37 10.42
C GLY A 186 26.87 -29.62 11.57
N LEU A 187 25.53 -29.52 11.57
CA LEU A 187 24.76 -28.90 12.65
C LEU A 187 24.59 -29.80 13.88
N GLY A 188 24.95 -31.09 13.80
CA GLY A 188 24.73 -32.05 14.88
C GLY A 188 23.25 -32.12 15.28
N ASP A 189 22.98 -32.01 16.57
CA ASP A 189 21.61 -32.09 17.14
C ASP A 189 20.69 -30.93 16.71
N ARG A 190 21.26 -29.83 16.20
CA ARG A 190 20.47 -28.71 15.65
C ARG A 190 19.93 -28.99 14.25
N ALA A 191 20.40 -30.06 13.58
CA ALA A 191 19.95 -30.40 12.25
C ALA A 191 18.46 -30.77 12.26
N THR A 192 17.70 -30.14 11.38
CA THR A 192 16.27 -30.39 11.17
C THR A 192 16.03 -31.06 9.81
N LEU A 193 14.84 -31.66 9.65
CA LEU A 193 14.40 -32.25 8.37
C LEU A 193 14.15 -31.21 7.28
N SER A 194 13.93 -29.94 7.64
CA SER A 194 13.62 -28.87 6.69
C SER A 194 14.89 -28.09 6.33
N SER A 195 15.23 -28.09 5.04
CA SER A 195 16.39 -27.34 4.53
C SER A 195 16.31 -25.84 4.78
N LYS A 196 15.10 -25.29 4.88
CA LYS A 196 14.84 -23.88 5.21
C LYS A 196 15.00 -23.62 6.71
N GLN A 197 14.56 -24.54 7.57
CA GLN A 197 14.79 -24.46 9.01
C GLN A 197 16.27 -24.62 9.37
N ASN A 198 17.01 -25.48 8.64
CA ASN A 198 18.46 -25.59 8.81
C ASN A 198 19.21 -24.28 8.54
N LEU A 199 18.68 -23.44 7.63
CA LEU A 199 19.21 -22.10 7.38
C LEU A 199 19.03 -21.19 8.60
N GLU A 200 17.86 -21.26 9.25
CA GLU A 200 17.56 -20.53 10.48
C GLU A 200 18.44 -21.00 11.65
N GLN A 201 18.72 -22.30 11.73
CA GLN A 201 19.62 -22.86 12.74
C GLN A 201 21.06 -22.37 12.55
N ILE A 202 21.53 -22.24 11.29
CA ILE A 202 22.85 -21.65 11.00
C ILE A 202 22.87 -20.17 11.40
N LEU A 203 21.80 -19.42 11.14
CA LEU A 203 21.70 -18.02 11.54
C LEU A 203 21.85 -17.87 13.05
N LYS A 204 21.06 -18.62 13.83
CA LYS A 204 21.10 -18.63 15.31
C LYS A 204 22.47 -19.06 15.83
N LEU A 205 23.03 -20.14 15.27
CA LEU A 205 24.36 -20.60 15.63
C LEU A 205 25.42 -19.51 15.40
N THR A 206 25.33 -18.79 14.28
CA THR A 206 26.29 -17.73 13.94
C THR A 206 26.15 -16.54 14.89
N GLU A 207 24.92 -16.17 15.24
CA GLU A 207 24.61 -15.13 16.25
C GLU A 207 25.18 -15.51 17.63
N GLU A 208 24.97 -16.76 18.08
CA GLU A 208 25.52 -17.26 19.35
C GLU A 208 27.05 -17.30 19.41
N TYR A 209 27.71 -17.52 18.26
CA TYR A 209 29.16 -17.57 18.17
C TYR A 209 29.81 -16.20 17.98
N SER A 210 29.07 -15.22 17.46
CA SER A 210 29.59 -13.87 17.23
C SER A 210 29.75 -13.09 18.53
N GLY A 211 30.75 -12.19 18.55
CA GLY A 211 30.87 -11.20 19.62
C GLY A 211 29.94 -10.02 19.36
N GLU A 212 29.91 -9.57 18.11
CA GLU A 212 29.01 -8.54 17.62
C GLU A 212 28.28 -9.05 16.36
N PHE A 213 26.95 -8.95 16.36
CA PHE A 213 26.08 -9.48 15.31
C PHE A 213 25.20 -8.39 14.72
N HIS A 214 25.24 -8.26 13.39
CA HIS A 214 24.34 -7.37 12.66
C HIS A 214 23.47 -8.17 11.70
N LEU A 215 22.16 -8.19 11.94
CA LEU A 215 21.20 -8.86 11.06
C LEU A 215 20.52 -7.85 10.14
N GLN A 216 20.50 -8.15 8.84
CA GLN A 216 19.83 -7.35 7.82
C GLN A 216 18.81 -8.19 7.05
N THR A 217 17.55 -7.76 7.07
CA THR A 217 16.42 -8.44 6.39
C THR A 217 15.76 -7.61 5.30
N ASP A 218 16.24 -6.39 5.07
CA ASP A 218 15.57 -5.39 4.23
C ASP A 218 15.92 -5.47 2.74
N PHE A 219 16.59 -6.54 2.31
CA PHE A 219 16.88 -6.76 0.90
C PHE A 219 15.59 -6.85 0.09
N GLY A 220 15.48 -6.01 -0.95
CA GLY A 220 14.27 -5.88 -1.77
C GLY A 220 13.20 -4.96 -1.18
N LEU A 221 13.35 -4.52 0.07
CA LEU A 221 12.53 -3.46 0.69
C LEU A 221 13.24 -2.10 0.60
N ALA A 222 14.56 -2.08 0.79
CA ALA A 222 15.38 -0.88 0.74
C ALA A 222 15.62 -0.39 -0.71
N ASN A 223 15.46 0.91 -0.95
CA ASN A 223 15.74 1.53 -2.25
C ASN A 223 17.20 2.00 -2.32
N LEU A 224 18.10 1.05 -2.56
CA LEU A 224 19.54 1.29 -2.61
C LEU A 224 20.13 1.04 -4.01
N PRO A 225 21.12 1.85 -4.43
CA PRO A 225 21.63 1.82 -5.80
C PRO A 225 22.27 0.48 -6.15
N GLY A 226 21.71 -0.19 -7.15
CA GLY A 226 22.18 -1.50 -7.64
C GLY A 226 21.78 -2.70 -6.78
N CYS A 227 20.94 -2.49 -5.78
CA CYS A 227 20.39 -3.53 -4.91
C CYS A 227 18.93 -3.86 -5.29
N ILE A 228 18.64 -3.87 -6.60
CA ILE A 228 17.29 -4.05 -7.14
C ILE A 228 17.08 -5.53 -7.49
N ILE A 229 15.92 -6.09 -7.11
CA ILE A 229 15.51 -7.44 -7.47
C ILE A 229 14.88 -7.41 -8.87
N ARG A 230 15.42 -8.19 -9.81
CA ARG A 230 14.85 -8.39 -11.14
C ARG A 230 13.76 -9.46 -11.09
N ARG A 231 12.65 -9.22 -11.79
CA ARG A 231 11.42 -10.03 -11.71
C ARG A 231 10.94 -10.61 -13.04
N ASP A 232 11.64 -10.31 -14.14
CA ASP A 232 11.19 -10.58 -15.51
C ASP A 232 10.91 -12.07 -15.76
N ASP A 233 11.85 -12.93 -15.35
CA ASP A 233 11.66 -14.38 -15.31
C ASP A 233 12.46 -15.00 -14.14
N LEU A 234 11.73 -15.45 -13.12
CA LEU A 234 12.31 -16.04 -11.90
C LEU A 234 12.87 -17.45 -12.10
N ASN A 235 12.55 -18.11 -13.22
CA ASN A 235 13.05 -19.43 -13.57
C ASN A 235 14.31 -19.37 -14.43
N ASN A 236 14.55 -18.24 -15.10
CA ASN A 236 15.78 -18.01 -15.85
C ASN A 236 17.01 -17.99 -14.90
N PRO A 237 18.01 -18.88 -15.12
CA PRO A 237 19.23 -18.91 -14.33
C PRO A 237 20.00 -17.58 -14.32
N GLU A 238 19.94 -16.79 -15.39
CA GLU A 238 20.63 -15.51 -15.48
C GLU A 238 20.02 -14.46 -14.54
N THR A 239 18.69 -14.36 -14.48
CA THR A 239 17.97 -13.50 -13.54
C THR A 239 18.33 -13.85 -12.11
N GLN A 240 18.33 -15.15 -11.78
CA GLN A 240 18.73 -15.62 -10.45
C GLN A 240 20.17 -15.23 -10.12
N ARG A 241 21.09 -15.37 -11.08
CA ARG A 241 22.49 -14.94 -10.93
C ARG A 241 22.60 -13.44 -10.67
N GLN A 242 21.85 -12.62 -11.41
CA GLN A 242 21.85 -11.17 -11.26
C GLN A 242 21.28 -10.75 -9.89
N ASN A 243 20.19 -11.35 -9.43
CA ASN A 243 19.63 -11.09 -8.09
C ASN A 243 20.63 -11.45 -6.98
N LEU A 244 21.35 -12.56 -7.14
CA LEU A 244 22.42 -12.98 -6.23
C LEU A 244 23.64 -12.04 -6.22
N LEU A 245 23.94 -11.37 -7.34
CA LEU A 245 24.95 -10.31 -7.42
C LEU A 245 24.48 -9.02 -6.75
N SER A 246 23.20 -8.65 -6.95
CA SER A 246 22.58 -7.52 -6.26
C SER A 246 22.52 -7.74 -4.75
N LEU A 247 22.26 -8.97 -4.29
CA LEU A 247 22.34 -9.35 -2.88
C LEU A 247 23.77 -9.20 -2.33
N ALA A 248 24.77 -9.65 -3.09
CA ALA A 248 26.16 -9.50 -2.68
C ALA A 248 26.54 -8.02 -2.54
N ARG A 249 26.13 -7.19 -3.52
CA ARG A 249 26.34 -5.73 -3.48
C ARG A 249 25.64 -5.09 -2.28
N TYR A 250 24.43 -5.53 -1.95
CA TYR A 250 23.72 -5.08 -0.76
C TYR A 250 24.50 -5.41 0.51
N GLY A 251 25.01 -6.64 0.66
CA GLY A 251 25.83 -7.02 1.82
C GLY A 251 27.10 -6.19 1.98
N TRP A 252 27.82 -5.90 0.88
CA TRP A 252 28.98 -4.99 0.91
C TRP A 252 28.59 -3.58 1.36
N LEU A 253 27.47 -3.04 0.84
CA LEU A 253 26.98 -1.72 1.25
C LEU A 253 26.58 -1.71 2.74
N MET A 254 25.95 -2.78 3.24
CA MET A 254 25.61 -2.89 4.66
C MET A 254 26.87 -2.94 5.55
N ALA A 255 27.94 -3.62 5.12
CA ALA A 255 29.22 -3.59 5.82
C ALA A 255 29.82 -2.18 5.84
N ASP A 256 29.76 -1.45 4.72
CA ASP A 256 30.20 -0.06 4.67
C ASP A 256 29.38 0.86 5.60
N LEU A 257 28.08 0.60 5.77
CA LEU A 257 27.21 1.32 6.70
C LEU A 257 27.54 1.02 8.17
N VAL A 258 27.77 -0.26 8.50
CA VAL A 258 28.22 -0.68 9.84
C VAL A 258 29.53 0.04 10.18
N LYS A 259 30.47 0.08 9.23
CA LYS A 259 31.74 0.78 9.39
C LYS A 259 31.58 2.31 9.55
N ALA A 260 30.69 2.92 8.79
CA ALA A 260 30.47 4.38 8.85
C ALA A 260 29.77 4.80 10.14
N GLY A 261 28.92 3.94 10.69
CA GLY A 261 28.10 4.22 11.86
C GLY A 261 26.94 5.19 11.57
N PRO A 262 25.81 5.08 12.30
CA PRO A 262 24.69 5.99 12.14
C PRO A 262 25.01 7.37 12.73
N ILE A 263 24.71 8.43 11.98
CA ILE A 263 24.69 9.80 12.48
C ILE A 263 23.29 10.01 13.08
N LYS A 264 23.25 10.06 14.41
CA LYS A 264 22.02 10.27 15.18
C LYS A 264 21.78 11.76 15.42
N PRO A 265 20.51 12.18 15.54
CA PRO A 265 20.18 13.53 15.98
C PRO A 265 20.70 13.79 17.40
N PRO A 266 20.93 15.06 17.78
CA PRO A 266 21.36 15.40 19.13
C PRO A 266 20.28 14.96 20.11
N GLN A 267 20.59 13.96 20.95
CA GLN A 267 19.70 13.54 22.02
C GLN A 267 19.48 14.73 22.96
N GLN A 268 18.24 15.23 23.04
CA GLN A 268 17.80 15.92 24.24
C GLN A 268 17.59 14.83 25.28
N ASP A 269 18.35 14.87 26.37
CA ASP A 269 18.26 13.92 27.48
C ASP A 269 16.80 13.68 27.87
N GLU A 270 16.27 12.48 27.62
CA GLU A 270 14.89 12.11 27.97
C GLU A 270 14.61 12.29 29.48
N GLU A 271 15.66 12.21 30.31
CA GLU A 271 15.66 12.49 31.74
C GLU A 271 15.12 13.90 32.08
N ASN A 272 15.39 14.90 31.24
CA ASN A 272 14.92 16.27 31.44
C ASN A 272 13.44 16.46 31.09
N ASN A 273 12.90 15.66 30.16
CA ASN A 273 11.48 15.75 29.80
C ASN A 273 10.59 15.12 30.87
N LEU A 274 10.98 13.99 31.45
CA LEU A 274 10.23 13.36 32.54
C LEU A 274 10.31 14.23 33.81
N SER A 275 11.51 14.66 34.21
CA SER A 275 11.69 15.58 35.34
C SER A 275 10.96 16.91 35.11
N GLY A 276 11.00 17.47 33.90
CA GLY A 276 10.28 18.69 33.55
C GLY A 276 8.76 18.54 33.61
N ALA A 277 8.22 17.41 33.14
CA ALA A 277 6.80 17.10 33.21
C ALA A 277 6.32 16.86 34.67
N ILE A 278 7.12 16.15 35.48
CA ILE A 278 6.83 15.92 36.91
C ILE A 278 6.87 17.27 37.65
N THR A 279 7.88 18.10 37.39
CA THR A 279 7.99 19.44 37.97
C THR A 279 6.78 20.30 37.60
N ALA A 280 6.37 20.29 36.32
CA ALA A 280 5.18 21.01 35.86
C ALA A 280 3.88 20.49 36.52
N ALA A 281 3.75 19.18 36.71
CA ALA A 281 2.60 18.58 37.38
C ALA A 281 2.51 18.97 38.86
N ILE A 282 3.64 18.99 39.59
CA ILE A 282 3.71 19.43 40.99
C ILE A 282 3.33 20.92 41.09
N LEU A 283 3.84 21.77 40.20
CA LEU A 283 3.52 23.20 40.18
C LEU A 283 2.06 23.48 39.80
N MET A 284 1.45 22.64 38.93
CA MET A 284 0.01 22.75 38.64
C MET A 284 -0.87 22.38 39.84
N GLN A 285 -0.47 21.40 40.63
CA GLN A 285 -1.22 20.98 41.82
C GLN A 285 -1.01 21.92 43.00
N ASN A 286 0.16 22.55 43.11
CA ASN A 286 0.45 23.55 44.15
C ASN A 286 1.10 24.81 43.54
N PRO A 287 0.30 25.75 43.01
CA PRO A 287 0.82 26.97 42.38
C PRO A 287 1.52 27.92 43.37
N ALA A 288 1.34 27.75 44.68
CA ALA A 288 2.03 28.53 45.71
C ALA A 288 3.56 28.29 45.73
N LEU A 289 4.02 27.08 45.36
CA LEU A 289 5.44 26.72 45.29
C LEU A 289 6.20 27.52 44.23
N ALA A 290 5.50 27.99 43.18
CA ALA A 290 6.08 28.87 42.16
C ALA A 290 6.32 30.30 42.66
N ALA A 291 5.55 30.75 43.66
CA ALA A 291 5.57 32.13 44.14
C ALA A 291 6.67 32.40 45.18
N GLU A 292 7.10 31.36 45.91
CA GLU A 292 8.10 31.49 47.00
C GLU A 292 9.55 31.24 46.55
N GLY A 293 9.80 30.94 45.27
CA GLY A 293 11.15 30.78 44.73
C GLY A 293 11.91 29.53 45.20
N GLN A 294 11.21 28.57 45.82
CA GLN A 294 11.79 27.33 46.39
C GLN A 294 12.01 26.20 45.36
N LEU A 295 12.25 26.54 44.09
CA LEU A 295 12.42 25.54 43.02
C LEU A 295 13.61 24.58 43.29
N GLU A 296 14.62 25.05 44.03
CA GLU A 296 15.80 24.27 44.41
C GLU A 296 15.51 23.17 45.44
N GLU A 297 14.47 23.32 46.28
CA GLU A 297 14.07 22.28 47.25
C GLU A 297 13.30 21.11 46.62
N ILE A 298 12.74 21.31 45.41
CA ILE A 298 11.87 20.32 44.73
C ILE A 298 12.69 19.36 43.84
N LEU A 299 13.82 19.83 43.31
CA LEU A 299 14.71 19.06 42.43
C LEU A 299 15.14 17.68 42.96
N PRO A 300 15.55 17.51 44.23
CA PRO A 300 15.94 16.19 44.74
C PRO A 300 14.76 15.21 44.82
N ILE A 301 13.55 15.69 45.15
CA ILE A 301 12.34 14.87 45.23
C ILE A 301 11.89 14.40 43.83
N VAL A 302 11.99 15.28 42.83
CA VAL A 302 11.67 14.93 41.43
C VAL A 302 12.60 13.85 40.92
N LYS A 303 13.88 13.92 41.28
CA LYS A 303 14.90 12.95 40.87
C LYS A 303 14.70 11.57 41.53
N GLU A 304 14.30 11.54 42.79
CA GLU A 304 13.95 10.30 43.50
C GLU A 304 12.72 9.62 42.88
N ILE A 305 11.69 10.41 42.53
CA ILE A 305 10.47 9.91 41.88
C ILE A 305 10.76 9.40 40.46
N SER A 306 11.61 10.08 39.67
CA SER A 306 11.99 9.60 38.34
C SER A 306 12.77 8.28 38.41
N GLU A 307 13.71 8.16 39.35
CA GLU A 307 14.49 6.93 39.56
C GLU A 307 13.62 5.76 40.05
N GLU A 308 12.56 6.03 40.81
CA GLU A 308 11.63 5.01 41.30
C GLU A 308 10.62 4.55 40.22
N ILE A 309 10.19 5.45 39.34
CA ILE A 309 9.39 5.12 38.14
C ILE A 309 10.21 4.26 37.16
N ASP A 310 11.49 4.60 36.95
CA ASP A 310 12.37 3.82 36.08
C ASP A 310 12.68 2.44 36.66
N LYS A 311 12.88 2.33 37.98
CA LYS A 311 13.00 1.02 38.65
C LYS A 311 11.72 0.18 38.55
N GLY A 312 10.55 0.80 38.67
CA GLY A 312 9.25 0.13 38.51
C GLY A 312 8.96 -0.35 37.08
N SER A 313 9.69 0.14 36.08
CA SER A 313 9.53 -0.30 34.68
C SER A 313 10.26 -1.61 34.35
N ASN A 314 11.25 -2.01 35.16
CA ASN A 314 12.06 -3.21 34.91
C ASN A 314 11.57 -4.48 35.65
N ASP A 315 10.82 -4.33 36.75
CA ASP A 315 10.26 -5.45 37.51
C ASP A 315 8.73 -5.38 37.53
N GLY A 316 8.06 -6.24 36.76
CA GLY A 316 6.62 -6.47 36.91
C GLY A 316 5.84 -6.57 35.61
N GLU A 317 5.50 -7.81 35.25
CA GLU A 317 4.26 -8.22 34.58
C GLU A 317 3.44 -7.07 33.95
N ARG A 318 3.61 -6.86 32.65
CA ARG A 318 2.73 -6.01 31.85
C ARG A 318 1.29 -6.51 32.00
N ILE A 319 0.54 -5.90 32.91
CA ILE A 319 -0.92 -5.84 32.80
C ILE A 319 -1.17 -5.03 31.54
N THR A 320 -1.23 -5.75 30.41
CA THR A 320 -1.79 -5.22 29.18
C THR A 320 -3.26 -5.00 29.45
N THR A 321 -3.60 -3.82 29.97
CA THR A 321 -4.94 -3.29 29.73
C THR A 321 -5.05 -3.21 28.21
N PRO A 322 -5.90 -4.01 27.55
CA PRO A 322 -6.04 -3.92 26.12
C PRO A 322 -6.69 -2.57 25.85
N LEU A 323 -5.90 -1.59 25.41
CA LEU A 323 -6.43 -0.47 24.63
C LEU A 323 -6.81 -1.00 23.24
N ASP A 324 -7.68 -2.02 23.20
CA ASP A 324 -8.41 -2.46 22.03
C ASP A 324 -9.72 -1.68 21.98
N THR A 325 -9.61 -0.36 21.85
CA THR A 325 -10.55 0.37 20.99
C THR A 325 -9.83 0.66 19.68
N ALA A 326 -9.28 -0.39 19.05
CA ALA A 326 -9.00 -0.33 17.63
C ALA A 326 -10.36 -0.13 16.95
N ASP A 327 -10.59 1.06 16.40
CA ASP A 327 -11.74 1.36 15.55
C ASP A 327 -11.89 0.16 14.57
N PRO A 328 -13.01 -0.58 14.61
CA PRO A 328 -13.21 -1.72 13.74
C PRO A 328 -13.24 -1.17 12.31
N GLY A 329 -12.07 -1.20 11.66
CA GLY A 329 -11.86 -0.58 10.36
C GLY A 329 -12.92 -0.99 9.33
N LEU A 330 -12.99 -0.25 8.22
CA LEU A 330 -14.11 -0.35 7.28
C LEU A 330 -14.41 -1.80 6.85
N PRO A 331 -15.69 -2.18 6.74
CA PRO A 331 -16.06 -3.53 6.33
C PRO A 331 -15.55 -3.85 4.91
N PRO A 332 -15.29 -5.14 4.61
CA PRO A 332 -14.89 -5.56 3.27
C PRO A 332 -16.00 -5.26 2.26
N PRO A 333 -15.67 -4.81 1.04
CA PRO A 333 -16.67 -4.51 0.02
C PRO A 333 -17.43 -5.79 -0.41
N PRO A 334 -18.71 -5.67 -0.79
CA PRO A 334 -19.44 -6.78 -1.39
C PRO A 334 -18.72 -7.28 -2.66
N PRO A 335 -18.81 -8.59 -2.99
CA PRO A 335 -18.09 -9.17 -4.13
C PRO A 335 -18.48 -8.45 -5.42
N ALA A 336 -17.47 -8.04 -6.20
CA ALA A 336 -17.70 -7.34 -7.46
C ALA A 336 -18.52 -8.23 -8.42
N LYS A 337 -19.55 -7.65 -9.04
CA LYS A 337 -20.27 -8.31 -10.13
C LYS A 337 -19.45 -8.13 -11.41
N SER A 338 -18.80 -9.19 -11.89
CA SER A 338 -18.25 -9.18 -13.25
C SER A 338 -19.41 -8.98 -14.21
N GLY A 339 -19.38 -7.90 -15.00
CA GLY A 339 -20.43 -7.65 -15.98
C GLY A 339 -20.49 -8.79 -16.98
N ALA A 340 -21.52 -9.64 -16.88
CA ALA A 340 -21.93 -10.48 -17.99
C ALA A 340 -22.26 -9.57 -19.18
N GLY A 341 -21.90 -10.05 -20.38
CA GLY A 341 -21.80 -9.29 -21.62
C GLY A 341 -22.91 -8.26 -21.86
N TRP A 342 -22.48 -7.14 -22.44
CA TRP A 342 -23.27 -6.12 -23.13
C TRP A 342 -24.79 -6.36 -23.17
N SER A 343 -25.46 -6.03 -22.07
CA SER A 343 -26.90 -5.84 -22.05
C SER A 343 -27.19 -4.52 -21.36
N LYS A 344 -27.04 -3.43 -22.11
CA LYS A 344 -27.72 -2.18 -21.76
C LYS A 344 -29.05 -2.17 -22.50
N SER A 345 -30.14 -2.05 -21.76
CA SER A 345 -31.52 -1.94 -22.27
C SER A 345 -31.76 -0.78 -23.26
N GLY A 346 -30.78 0.11 -23.42
CA GLY A 346 -30.76 1.12 -24.49
C GLY A 346 -30.64 0.54 -25.91
N PHE A 347 -30.06 -0.67 -26.06
CA PHE A 347 -29.93 -1.29 -27.38
C PHE A 347 -31.27 -1.77 -27.95
N TRP A 348 -32.28 -2.08 -27.12
CA TRP A 348 -33.61 -2.45 -27.65
C TRP A 348 -34.37 -1.28 -28.26
N ARG A 349 -34.08 -0.03 -27.84
CA ARG A 349 -34.63 1.17 -28.49
C ARG A 349 -33.94 1.46 -29.83
N GLY A 350 -32.64 1.16 -29.94
CA GLY A 350 -31.91 1.22 -31.22
C GLY A 350 -32.19 0.02 -32.14
N GLY A 351 -32.42 -1.15 -31.57
CA GLY A 351 -32.67 -2.42 -32.25
C GLY A 351 -34.05 -2.48 -32.88
N ALA A 352 -35.07 -1.87 -32.28
CA ALA A 352 -36.36 -1.65 -32.95
C ALA A 352 -36.20 -0.73 -34.18
N GLY A 353 -35.36 0.30 -34.08
CA GLY A 353 -35.01 1.18 -35.20
C GLY A 353 -34.21 0.46 -36.30
N ALA A 354 -33.22 -0.35 -35.92
CA ALA A 354 -32.41 -1.13 -36.86
C ALA A 354 -33.20 -2.28 -37.49
N ALA A 355 -34.10 -2.94 -36.75
CA ALA A 355 -35.00 -3.95 -37.28
C ALA A 355 -36.05 -3.34 -38.21
N LEU A 356 -36.57 -2.14 -37.91
CA LEU A 356 -37.39 -1.39 -38.85
C LEU A 356 -36.60 -0.99 -40.10
N PHE A 357 -35.34 -0.57 -39.95
CA PHE A 357 -34.48 -0.21 -41.08
C PHE A 357 -34.14 -1.43 -41.96
N ILE A 358 -33.80 -2.57 -41.35
CA ILE A 358 -33.55 -3.84 -42.03
C ILE A 358 -34.83 -4.40 -42.65
N PHE A 359 -35.98 -4.27 -41.99
CA PHE A 359 -37.28 -4.64 -42.55
C PHE A 359 -37.61 -3.77 -43.75
N PHE A 360 -37.39 -2.45 -43.68
CA PHE A 360 -37.58 -1.53 -44.79
C PHE A 360 -36.62 -1.84 -45.95
N PHE A 361 -35.36 -2.20 -45.63
CA PHE A 361 -34.34 -2.57 -46.61
C PHE A 361 -34.61 -3.93 -47.26
N ALA A 362 -35.10 -4.92 -46.50
CA ALA A 362 -35.53 -6.21 -47.03
C ALA A 362 -36.81 -6.06 -47.87
N LEU A 363 -37.72 -5.16 -47.51
CA LEU A 363 -38.90 -4.81 -48.32
C LEU A 363 -38.48 -4.11 -49.63
N PHE A 364 -37.39 -3.34 -49.59
CA PHE A 364 -36.74 -2.73 -50.77
C PHE A 364 -36.13 -3.77 -51.72
N GLU A 365 -35.69 -4.92 -51.20
CA GLU A 365 -35.01 -5.97 -51.96
C GLU A 365 -35.99 -7.05 -52.51
N ILE A 366 -37.18 -7.20 -51.89
CA ILE A 366 -38.18 -8.23 -52.25
C ILE A 366 -39.26 -7.70 -53.20
N SER A 367 -39.53 -6.38 -53.26
CA SER A 367 -40.53 -5.84 -54.18
C SER A 367 -39.91 -5.44 -55.52
N ASP A 368 -40.49 -5.88 -56.64
CA ASP A 368 -40.11 -5.43 -57.98
C ASP A 368 -39.98 -3.89 -58.03
N GLY A 369 -38.79 -3.42 -58.41
CA GLY A 369 -38.35 -2.03 -58.24
C GLY A 369 -39.19 -0.95 -58.93
N GLU A 370 -40.19 -1.30 -59.74
CA GLU A 370 -41.09 -0.32 -60.39
C GLU A 370 -42.17 0.22 -59.45
N LEU A 371 -42.76 -0.62 -58.58
CA LEU A 371 -43.86 -0.20 -57.71
C LEU A 371 -43.31 0.59 -56.52
N LEU A 372 -42.17 0.16 -55.97
CA LEU A 372 -41.50 0.86 -54.87
C LEU A 372 -40.86 2.18 -55.34
N ASN A 373 -40.31 2.26 -56.56
CA ASN A 373 -39.87 3.54 -57.12
C ASN A 373 -41.03 4.50 -57.41
N ARG A 374 -42.19 4.02 -57.90
CA ARG A 374 -43.38 4.88 -58.04
C ARG A 374 -43.89 5.36 -56.70
N VAL A 375 -44.04 4.47 -55.72
CA VAL A 375 -44.51 4.83 -54.37
C VAL A 375 -43.52 5.76 -53.69
N ALA A 376 -42.21 5.50 -53.79
CA ALA A 376 -41.18 6.41 -53.26
C ALA A 376 -41.23 7.77 -53.98
N TYR A 377 -41.32 7.81 -55.31
CA TYR A 377 -41.41 9.05 -56.08
C TYR A 377 -42.67 9.85 -55.71
N TYR A 378 -43.85 9.23 -55.65
CA TYR A 378 -45.09 9.90 -55.24
C TYR A 378 -45.07 10.30 -53.76
N SER A 379 -44.42 9.53 -52.88
CA SER A 379 -44.30 9.83 -51.45
C SER A 379 -43.28 10.94 -51.17
N PHE A 380 -42.23 11.06 -51.98
CA PHE A 380 -41.28 12.18 -51.95
C PHE A 380 -41.88 13.43 -52.64
N ALA A 381 -42.52 13.29 -53.80
CA ALA A 381 -43.15 14.38 -54.54
C ALA A 381 -44.35 14.99 -53.79
N SER A 382 -45.12 14.17 -53.05
CA SER A 382 -46.18 14.64 -52.14
C SER A 382 -45.65 15.21 -50.82
N GLY A 383 -44.37 15.01 -50.51
CA GLY A 383 -43.75 15.48 -49.27
C GLY A 383 -44.11 14.68 -48.01
N ALA A 384 -44.78 13.53 -48.13
CA ALA A 384 -45.19 12.71 -46.98
C ALA A 384 -43.99 12.17 -46.18
N ILE A 385 -42.95 11.68 -46.85
CA ILE A 385 -41.73 11.17 -46.20
C ILE A 385 -40.98 12.26 -45.42
N PRO A 386 -40.61 13.42 -46.01
CA PRO A 386 -39.95 14.48 -45.25
C PRO A 386 -40.82 15.01 -44.12
N PHE A 387 -42.16 15.00 -44.25
CA PHE A 387 -43.07 15.37 -43.16
C PHE A 387 -42.96 14.43 -41.94
N PHE A 388 -42.99 13.11 -42.14
CA PHE A 388 -42.85 12.15 -41.03
C PHE A 388 -41.46 12.20 -40.37
N ILE A 389 -40.40 12.34 -41.18
CA ILE A 389 -39.03 12.51 -40.65
C ILE A 389 -38.94 13.80 -39.83
N ALA A 390 -39.48 14.92 -40.34
CA ALA A 390 -39.52 16.18 -39.62
C ALA A 390 -40.31 16.07 -38.32
N MET A 391 -41.47 15.39 -38.33
CA MET A 391 -42.29 15.17 -37.14
C MET A 391 -41.57 14.33 -36.08
N LEU A 392 -40.85 13.28 -36.50
CA LEU A 392 -40.05 12.44 -35.60
C LEU A 392 -38.90 13.26 -35.00
N MET A 393 -38.15 14.01 -35.83
CA MET A 393 -37.06 14.88 -35.35
C MET A 393 -37.59 15.96 -34.40
N PHE A 394 -38.75 16.54 -34.69
CA PHE A 394 -39.41 17.50 -33.82
C PHE A 394 -39.75 16.87 -32.46
N TRP A 395 -40.38 15.69 -32.45
CA TRP A 395 -40.68 14.99 -31.20
C TRP A 395 -39.43 14.67 -30.37
N TYR A 396 -38.35 14.19 -31.00
CA TYR A 396 -37.06 14.01 -30.32
C TYR A 396 -36.49 15.33 -29.79
N ALA A 397 -36.60 16.42 -30.53
CA ALA A 397 -36.16 17.74 -30.06
C ALA A 397 -36.91 18.16 -28.80
N PHE A 398 -38.24 17.99 -28.74
CA PHE A 398 -39.02 18.25 -27.52
C PHE A 398 -38.63 17.32 -26.36
N TYR A 399 -38.35 16.05 -26.64
CA TYR A 399 -37.87 15.11 -25.63
C TYR A 399 -36.53 15.55 -25.03
N PHE A 400 -35.54 15.89 -25.87
CA PHE A 400 -34.24 16.39 -25.42
C PHE A 400 -34.34 17.74 -24.71
N LEU A 401 -35.20 18.65 -25.19
CA LEU A 401 -35.46 19.93 -24.53
C LEU A 401 -36.09 19.73 -23.15
N ARG A 402 -37.01 18.79 -23.01
CA ARG A 402 -37.63 18.45 -21.72
C ARG A 402 -36.60 17.86 -20.77
N MET A 403 -35.75 16.94 -21.23
CA MET A 403 -34.68 16.36 -20.43
C MET A 403 -33.64 17.42 -20.02
N LYS A 404 -33.24 18.30 -20.94
CA LYS A 404 -32.35 19.44 -20.66
C LYS A 404 -32.96 20.35 -19.59
N ARG A 405 -34.22 20.77 -19.76
CA ARG A 405 -34.92 21.61 -18.77
C ARG A 405 -35.06 20.93 -17.41
N GLN A 406 -35.28 19.63 -17.36
CA GLN A 406 -35.32 18.89 -16.10
C GLN A 406 -33.98 18.94 -15.36
N ILE A 407 -32.87 18.80 -16.08
CA ILE A 407 -31.52 18.92 -15.51
C ILE A 407 -31.26 20.37 -15.05
N GLU A 408 -31.52 21.37 -15.91
CA GLU A 408 -31.31 22.80 -15.59
C GLU A 408 -32.16 23.30 -14.42
N ASN A 409 -33.38 22.78 -14.27
CA ASN A 409 -34.30 23.21 -13.21
C ASN A 409 -34.12 22.42 -11.90
N THR A 410 -33.17 21.50 -11.81
CA THR A 410 -32.87 20.78 -10.55
C THR A 410 -31.83 21.57 -9.76
N PRO A 411 -32.19 22.27 -8.67
CA PRO A 411 -31.22 23.03 -7.90
C PRO A 411 -30.29 22.12 -7.11
N THR A 412 -29.02 22.53 -6.99
CA THR A 412 -28.08 21.93 -6.02
C THR A 412 -28.65 22.04 -4.60
N SER A 413 -28.96 20.90 -3.99
CA SER A 413 -29.50 20.81 -2.64
C SER A 413 -28.38 20.46 -1.66
N LYS A 414 -28.43 21.06 -0.47
CA LYS A 414 -27.59 20.65 0.67
C LYS A 414 -28.10 19.32 1.23
N VAL A 415 -27.20 18.48 1.73
CA VAL A 415 -27.52 17.14 2.23
C VAL A 415 -28.60 17.17 3.31
N ARG A 416 -28.57 18.13 4.24
CA ARG A 416 -29.58 18.23 5.31
C ARG A 416 -31.00 18.49 4.81
N SER A 417 -31.16 19.02 3.60
CA SER A 417 -32.43 19.46 3.02
C SER A 417 -32.71 18.80 1.68
N VAL A 418 -32.18 17.60 1.46
CA VAL A 418 -32.45 16.80 0.26
C VAL A 418 -33.94 16.43 0.24
N ALA A 419 -34.65 16.88 -0.80
CA ALA A 419 -36.02 16.48 -1.04
C ALA A 419 -36.08 15.04 -1.56
N MET A 420 -37.13 14.29 -1.21
CA MET A 420 -37.37 12.98 -1.82
C MET A 420 -37.75 13.16 -3.29
N GLY A 421 -37.12 12.42 -4.18
CA GLY A 421 -37.29 12.60 -5.63
C GLY A 421 -36.00 12.95 -6.36
N MET A 422 -36.12 13.58 -7.52
CA MET A 422 -34.95 13.97 -8.32
C MET A 422 -34.21 15.12 -7.64
N VAL A 423 -32.93 14.90 -7.33
CA VAL A 423 -32.07 15.85 -6.62
C VAL A 423 -30.67 15.88 -7.19
N GLU A 424 -30.04 17.02 -6.99
CA GLU A 424 -28.66 17.30 -7.33
C GLU A 424 -27.89 17.60 -6.05
N VAL A 425 -26.87 16.81 -5.74
CA VAL A 425 -26.03 16.97 -4.54
C VAL A 425 -24.56 17.01 -4.91
N LYS A 426 -23.79 17.80 -4.15
CA LYS A 426 -22.35 18.01 -4.35
C LYS A 426 -21.64 17.92 -3.01
N GLY A 427 -20.58 17.14 -2.93
CA GLY A 427 -19.83 16.95 -1.70
C GLY A 427 -18.60 16.07 -1.89
N LYS A 428 -17.88 15.82 -0.80
CA LYS A 428 -16.71 14.94 -0.77
C LYS A 428 -17.15 13.49 -0.70
N ALA A 429 -16.56 12.65 -1.54
CA ALA A 429 -16.83 11.21 -1.53
C ALA A 429 -16.11 10.53 -0.36
N ILE A 430 -16.85 9.86 0.51
CA ILE A 430 -16.35 9.13 1.67
C ILE A 430 -16.61 7.64 1.49
N ARG A 431 -15.58 6.86 1.76
CA ARG A 431 -15.62 5.40 1.72
C ARG A 431 -16.45 4.82 2.87
N SER A 432 -17.40 3.97 2.54
CA SER A 432 -18.15 3.15 3.52
C SER A 432 -17.58 1.74 3.66
N TYR A 433 -16.83 1.29 2.66
CA TYR A 433 -16.17 -0.01 2.61
C TYR A 433 -14.68 0.16 2.34
N ALA A 434 -13.88 -0.83 2.70
CA ALA A 434 -12.45 -0.92 2.41
C ALA A 434 -12.18 -1.22 0.91
N LEU A 435 -12.69 -0.37 0.02
CA LEU A 435 -12.58 -0.53 -1.42
C LEU A 435 -11.26 0.06 -1.92
N ILE A 436 -10.50 -0.77 -2.64
CA ILE A 436 -9.21 -0.41 -3.25
C ILE A 436 -9.32 -0.66 -4.75
N SER A 437 -8.73 0.23 -5.55
CA SER A 437 -8.62 0.02 -6.98
C SER A 437 -7.66 -1.15 -7.31
N PRO A 438 -8.07 -2.12 -8.15
CA PRO A 438 -7.30 -3.34 -8.40
C PRO A 438 -5.96 -3.13 -9.10
N MET A 439 -5.78 -2.04 -9.85
CA MET A 439 -4.56 -1.73 -10.59
C MET A 439 -3.72 -0.68 -9.85
N SER A 440 -4.26 0.50 -9.59
CA SER A 440 -3.51 1.59 -8.95
C SER A 440 -3.33 1.44 -7.44
N ASN A 441 -4.03 0.49 -6.81
CA ASN A 441 -4.02 0.26 -5.37
C ASN A 441 -4.34 1.51 -4.53
N THR A 442 -5.19 2.39 -5.07
CA THR A 442 -5.60 3.62 -4.39
C THR A 442 -6.94 3.40 -3.67
N PRO A 443 -7.13 3.97 -2.47
CA PRO A 443 -8.42 3.92 -1.79
C PRO A 443 -9.44 4.74 -2.58
N CYS A 444 -10.48 4.08 -3.04
CA CYS A 444 -11.46 4.67 -3.94
C CYS A 444 -12.88 4.38 -3.45
N VAL A 445 -13.82 5.26 -3.79
CA VAL A 445 -15.25 4.98 -3.60
C VAL A 445 -15.85 4.23 -4.79
N PHE A 446 -15.17 4.30 -5.93
CA PHE A 446 -15.60 3.67 -7.18
C PHE A 446 -14.38 3.31 -8.04
N TYR A 447 -14.40 2.13 -8.66
CA TYR A 447 -13.48 1.79 -9.75
C TYR A 447 -14.19 1.07 -10.89
N ARG A 448 -13.65 1.24 -12.10
CA ARG A 448 -13.98 0.46 -13.30
C ARG A 448 -12.70 0.07 -14.02
N LEU A 449 -12.41 -1.24 -14.04
CA LEU A 449 -11.27 -1.81 -14.72
C LEU A 449 -11.73 -2.47 -16.04
N THR A 450 -11.22 -1.98 -17.16
CA THR A 450 -11.43 -2.56 -18.49
C THR A 450 -10.13 -3.20 -18.96
N LYS A 451 -10.16 -4.51 -19.18
CA LYS A 451 -9.03 -5.25 -19.74
C LYS A 451 -9.21 -5.40 -21.23
N TYR A 452 -8.18 -5.07 -21.99
CA TYR A 452 -8.07 -5.25 -23.43
C TYR A 452 -7.01 -6.30 -23.73
N ARG A 453 -7.27 -7.11 -24.75
CA ARG A 453 -6.31 -8.05 -25.33
C ARG A 453 -6.23 -7.83 -26.83
N ARG A 454 -5.03 -7.91 -27.41
CA ARG A 454 -4.82 -7.88 -28.85
C ARG A 454 -5.31 -9.18 -29.49
N ASN A 455 -6.09 -9.05 -30.55
CA ASN A 455 -6.45 -10.17 -31.42
C ASN A 455 -5.35 -10.40 -32.47
N VAL A 456 -5.37 -11.54 -33.16
CA VAL A 456 -4.46 -11.94 -34.27
C VAL A 456 -4.35 -10.88 -35.37
N LYS A 457 -5.37 -10.03 -35.53
CA LYS A 457 -5.39 -8.90 -36.48
C LYS A 457 -4.83 -7.58 -35.89
N ASN A 458 -4.12 -7.64 -34.78
CA ASN A 458 -3.54 -6.50 -34.07
C ASN A 458 -4.55 -5.45 -33.55
N GLN A 459 -5.82 -5.84 -33.38
CA GLN A 459 -6.90 -4.97 -32.90
C GLN A 459 -7.18 -5.23 -31.42
N TRP A 460 -7.37 -4.17 -30.64
CA TRP A 460 -7.74 -4.24 -29.23
C TRP A 460 -9.18 -4.72 -29.05
N GLN A 461 -9.36 -5.80 -28.29
CA GLN A 461 -10.68 -6.31 -27.92
C GLN A 461 -10.83 -6.33 -26.40
N VAL A 462 -12.00 -5.90 -25.90
CA VAL A 462 -12.29 -5.94 -24.46
C VAL A 462 -12.43 -7.39 -24.03
N SER A 463 -11.54 -7.86 -23.15
CA SER A 463 -11.55 -9.22 -22.63
C SER A 463 -12.43 -9.34 -21.38
N SER A 464 -12.43 -8.33 -20.51
CA SER A 464 -13.28 -8.29 -19.32
C SER A 464 -13.46 -6.87 -18.79
N VAL A 465 -14.61 -6.63 -18.14
CA VAL A 465 -14.91 -5.40 -17.41
C VAL A 465 -15.29 -5.76 -15.98
N SER A 466 -14.59 -5.18 -15.01
CA SER A 466 -14.87 -5.32 -13.59
C SER A 466 -15.18 -3.94 -13.02
N SER A 467 -16.35 -3.76 -12.41
CA SER A 467 -16.77 -2.49 -11.80
C SER A 467 -17.25 -2.71 -10.37
N SER A 468 -17.09 -1.68 -9.54
CA SER A 468 -17.60 -1.64 -8.17
C SER A 468 -19.00 -1.01 -8.09
N ASP A 469 -19.85 -1.21 -9.11
CA ASP A 469 -21.18 -0.59 -9.23
C ASP A 469 -22.15 -1.01 -8.10
N ASN A 470 -21.80 -2.01 -7.29
CA ASN A 470 -22.62 -2.54 -6.20
C ASN A 470 -22.15 -2.10 -4.81
N VAL A 471 -21.11 -1.28 -4.71
CA VAL A 471 -20.55 -0.81 -3.44
C VAL A 471 -21.10 0.59 -3.17
N PRO A 472 -22.03 0.76 -2.22
CA PRO A 472 -22.48 2.09 -1.86
C PRO A 472 -21.39 2.83 -1.08
N PHE A 473 -21.39 4.15 -1.23
CA PHE A 473 -20.44 5.04 -0.55
C PHE A 473 -21.17 6.29 -0.04
N LEU A 474 -20.53 7.05 0.84
CA LEU A 474 -21.11 8.26 1.41
C LEU A 474 -20.66 9.50 0.64
N LEU A 475 -21.51 10.51 0.56
CA LEU A 475 -21.16 11.86 0.18
C LEU A 475 -21.40 12.76 1.38
N GLU A 476 -20.36 13.50 1.76
CA GLU A 476 -20.40 14.49 2.83
C GLU A 476 -20.34 15.89 2.25
N ASP A 477 -21.28 16.73 2.64
CA ASP A 477 -21.20 18.18 2.46
C ASP A 477 -21.04 18.86 3.82
N ASP A 478 -21.03 20.20 3.84
CA ASP A 478 -20.88 20.98 5.09
C ASP A 478 -22.06 20.80 6.09
N THR A 479 -23.13 20.13 5.68
CA THR A 479 -24.40 20.03 6.42
C THR A 479 -24.75 18.60 6.85
N GLY A 480 -24.17 17.57 6.23
CA GLY A 480 -24.43 16.18 6.60
C GLY A 480 -23.89 15.16 5.60
N ARG A 481 -24.32 13.90 5.76
CA ARG A 481 -23.91 12.76 4.92
C ARG A 481 -25.10 12.07 4.27
N VAL A 482 -24.97 11.70 3.01
CA VAL A 482 -25.95 10.90 2.26
C VAL A 482 -25.27 9.69 1.63
N GLU A 483 -25.93 8.55 1.59
CA GLU A 483 -25.41 7.36 0.91
C GLU A 483 -25.81 7.36 -0.55
N ILE A 484 -24.86 7.04 -1.41
CA ILE A 484 -25.02 6.92 -2.84
C ILE A 484 -24.87 5.46 -3.22
N ASP A 485 -25.89 4.94 -3.91
CA ASP A 485 -25.81 3.67 -4.60
C ASP A 485 -25.37 3.92 -6.06
N PRO A 486 -24.15 3.51 -6.48
CA PRO A 486 -23.68 3.70 -7.85
C PRO A 486 -24.35 2.77 -8.87
N ALA A 487 -25.20 1.82 -8.44
CA ALA A 487 -25.79 0.83 -9.33
C ALA A 487 -26.62 1.48 -10.45
N GLY A 488 -26.24 1.19 -11.70
CA GLY A 488 -26.93 1.73 -12.89
C GLY A 488 -26.63 3.20 -13.21
N CYS A 489 -25.75 3.85 -12.44
CA CYS A 489 -25.34 5.23 -12.68
C CYS A 489 -24.41 5.34 -13.91
N ARG A 490 -24.49 6.47 -14.62
CA ARG A 490 -23.46 6.84 -15.61
C ARG A 490 -22.35 7.58 -14.88
N VAL A 491 -21.29 6.85 -14.52
CA VAL A 491 -20.14 7.42 -13.83
C VAL A 491 -19.13 7.99 -14.84
N SER A 492 -18.74 9.24 -14.61
CA SER A 492 -17.58 9.87 -15.26
C SER A 492 -16.49 10.04 -14.22
N ALA A 493 -15.56 9.10 -14.17
CA ALA A 493 -14.41 9.20 -13.29
C ALA A 493 -13.45 10.27 -13.84
N GLY A 494 -13.03 11.21 -12.99
CA GLY A 494 -12.04 12.22 -13.36
C GLY A 494 -10.62 11.66 -13.49
N SER A 495 -10.35 10.50 -12.87
CA SER A 495 -9.06 9.81 -12.96
C SER A 495 -9.16 8.59 -13.87
N LYS A 496 -8.26 8.53 -14.85
CA LYS A 496 -8.10 7.39 -15.77
C LYS A 496 -6.62 7.06 -15.87
N GLN A 497 -6.27 5.81 -15.63
CA GLN A 497 -4.91 5.29 -15.71
C GLN A 497 -4.86 4.10 -16.66
N GLU A 498 -3.74 3.95 -17.37
CA GLU A 498 -3.49 2.85 -18.29
C GLU A 498 -2.23 2.09 -17.86
N GLY A 499 -2.20 0.77 -18.02
CA GLY A 499 -1.04 -0.05 -17.67
C GLY A 499 -1.21 -1.53 -18.01
N VAL A 500 -0.36 -2.38 -17.44
CA VAL A 500 -0.19 -3.79 -17.85
C VAL A 500 -0.44 -4.73 -16.64
N PRO A 501 -0.91 -5.98 -16.86
CA PRO A 501 -1.03 -6.97 -15.79
C PRO A 501 0.23 -7.09 -14.93
N GLY A 502 0.10 -6.96 -13.61
CA GLY A 502 1.20 -7.10 -12.65
C GLY A 502 2.00 -5.82 -12.38
N GLN A 503 1.68 -4.71 -13.05
CA GLN A 503 2.27 -3.40 -12.75
C GLN A 503 1.66 -2.84 -11.46
N VAL A 504 2.44 -2.79 -10.38
CA VAL A 504 2.10 -2.12 -9.13
C VAL A 504 2.90 -0.82 -9.04
N GLY A 505 2.23 0.33 -9.20
CA GLY A 505 2.85 1.66 -9.13
C GLY A 505 3.14 2.32 -10.50
N LEU A 506 3.71 3.53 -10.46
CA LEU A 506 3.88 4.45 -11.60
C LEU A 506 5.06 4.15 -12.55
N ILE A 507 5.75 3.01 -12.40
CA ILE A 507 6.92 2.71 -13.24
C ILE A 507 6.43 2.05 -14.54
N SER A 508 6.32 2.84 -15.60
CA SER A 508 6.03 2.39 -16.95
C SER A 508 7.27 1.72 -17.55
N HIS A 509 7.23 0.40 -17.74
CA HIS A 509 8.20 -0.31 -18.57
C HIS A 509 7.48 -1.06 -19.70
N SER A 510 7.95 -0.78 -20.92
CA SER A 510 7.63 -1.39 -22.23
C SER A 510 6.18 -1.35 -22.72
N ASP A 511 6.00 -0.61 -23.81
CA ASP A 511 4.77 -0.40 -24.61
C ASP A 511 4.44 -1.59 -25.54
N ASP A 512 5.04 -2.77 -25.30
CA ASP A 512 4.98 -3.94 -26.20
C ASP A 512 4.38 -5.16 -25.49
N SER A 513 3.19 -5.00 -24.94
CA SER A 513 2.41 -6.11 -24.36
C SER A 513 1.08 -6.27 -25.08
N ASP A 514 0.66 -7.52 -25.28
CA ASP A 514 -0.63 -7.85 -25.91
C ASP A 514 -1.84 -7.60 -25.01
N ASP A 515 -1.61 -7.22 -23.74
CA ASP A 515 -2.63 -6.97 -22.73
C ASP A 515 -2.55 -5.52 -22.23
N LYS A 516 -3.63 -4.76 -22.40
CA LYS A 516 -3.76 -3.37 -21.93
C LYS A 516 -4.86 -3.25 -20.90
N TRP A 517 -4.58 -2.69 -19.74
CA TRP A 517 -5.56 -2.42 -18.69
C TRP A 517 -5.83 -0.93 -18.62
N VAL A 518 -7.11 -0.57 -18.51
CA VAL A 518 -7.56 0.80 -18.34
C VAL A 518 -8.41 0.85 -17.08
N GLU A 519 -7.93 1.58 -16.08
CA GLU A 519 -8.60 1.75 -14.80
C GLU A 519 -9.12 3.18 -14.67
N GLU A 520 -10.39 3.30 -14.34
CA GLU A 520 -11.05 4.56 -14.01
C GLU A 520 -11.44 4.54 -12.54
N THR A 521 -11.09 5.59 -11.78
CA THR A 521 -11.28 5.62 -10.33
C THR A 521 -11.83 6.96 -9.83
N ILE A 522 -12.63 6.89 -8.77
CA ILE A 522 -12.98 8.04 -7.94
C ILE A 522 -12.30 7.84 -6.58
N VAL A 523 -11.24 8.60 -6.35
CA VAL A 523 -10.44 8.54 -5.12
C VAL A 523 -11.26 9.06 -3.93
N ALA A 524 -11.09 8.47 -2.76
CA ALA A 524 -11.74 8.97 -1.55
C ALA A 524 -11.34 10.44 -1.28
N GLY A 525 -12.28 11.25 -0.78
CA GLY A 525 -12.12 12.68 -0.54
C GLY A 525 -12.34 13.57 -1.77
N THR A 526 -12.47 13.00 -2.98
CA THR A 526 -12.72 13.77 -4.20
C THR A 526 -14.08 14.46 -4.12
N LEU A 527 -14.13 15.73 -4.54
CA LEU A 527 -15.38 16.46 -4.67
C LEU A 527 -16.14 15.92 -5.88
N ILE A 528 -17.30 15.34 -5.64
CA ILE A 528 -18.14 14.72 -6.67
C ILE A 528 -19.48 15.44 -6.77
N TYR A 529 -20.09 15.28 -7.93
CA TYR A 529 -21.40 15.79 -8.27
C TYR A 529 -22.31 14.61 -8.62
N VAL A 530 -23.50 14.58 -8.02
CA VAL A 530 -24.44 13.46 -8.18
C VAL A 530 -25.82 14.02 -8.49
N LEU A 531 -26.36 13.60 -9.63
CA LEU A 531 -27.74 13.83 -10.03
C LEU A 531 -28.47 12.49 -10.02
N GLY A 532 -29.54 12.37 -9.23
CA GLY A 532 -30.21 11.09 -9.05
C GLY A 532 -31.53 11.20 -8.29
N TYR A 533 -32.10 10.05 -7.94
CA TYR A 533 -33.33 9.98 -7.15
C TYR A 533 -33.00 9.69 -5.69
N ALA A 534 -33.35 10.61 -4.80
CA ALA A 534 -33.28 10.40 -3.36
C ALA A 534 -34.50 9.63 -2.87
N SER A 535 -34.24 8.64 -2.03
CA SER A 535 -35.26 7.86 -1.34
C SER A 535 -34.79 7.52 0.07
N VAL A 536 -35.73 7.27 0.99
CA VAL A 536 -35.40 6.84 2.34
C VAL A 536 -34.80 5.44 2.29
N LYS A 537 -33.59 5.29 2.84
CA LYS A 537 -32.95 3.97 3.01
C LYS A 537 -33.84 3.11 3.91
N ARG A 538 -34.50 2.09 3.33
CA ARG A 538 -35.17 1.07 4.13
C ARG A 538 -34.10 0.31 4.91
N ALA A 539 -34.18 0.33 6.24
CA ALA A 539 -33.27 -0.41 7.08
C ALA A 539 -33.31 -1.89 6.66
N LYS A 540 -32.18 -2.41 6.16
CA LYS A 540 -32.00 -3.85 5.96
C LYS A 540 -31.72 -4.47 7.33
N GLY A 541 -32.78 -4.77 8.06
CA GLY A 541 -32.75 -5.47 9.33
C GLY A 541 -34.16 -5.90 9.69
N PRO A 542 -34.32 -6.93 10.54
CA PRO A 542 -35.62 -7.28 11.08
C PRO A 542 -36.20 -6.03 11.76
N THR A 543 -37.44 -5.69 11.41
CA THR A 543 -38.18 -4.63 12.08
C THR A 543 -38.17 -4.84 13.60
N LEU A 544 -38.31 -3.77 14.40
CA LEU A 544 -38.41 -3.91 15.86
C LEU A 544 -39.45 -4.96 16.29
N THR A 545 -40.51 -5.10 15.48
CA THR A 545 -41.54 -6.13 15.63
C THR A 545 -40.98 -7.53 15.41
N GLU A 546 -40.21 -7.76 14.34
CA GLU A 546 -39.56 -9.05 14.06
C GLU A 546 -38.47 -9.38 15.09
N GLN A 547 -37.68 -8.39 15.54
CA GLN A 547 -36.72 -8.58 16.63
C GLN A 547 -37.40 -8.94 17.94
N LYS A 548 -38.51 -8.27 18.29
CA LYS A 548 -39.34 -8.62 19.44
C LYS A 548 -39.91 -10.03 19.30
N ILE A 549 -40.38 -10.41 18.12
CA ILE A 549 -40.92 -11.75 17.86
C ILE A 549 -39.82 -12.81 18.03
N GLU A 550 -38.63 -12.58 17.49
CA GLU A 550 -37.52 -13.51 17.60
C GLU A 550 -37.01 -13.61 19.05
N ALA A 551 -36.87 -12.49 19.76
CA ALA A 551 -36.55 -12.46 21.18
C ALA A 551 -37.62 -13.18 22.03
N LEU A 552 -38.91 -12.99 21.75
CA LEU A 552 -40.01 -13.74 22.39
C LEU A 552 -39.98 -15.22 22.05
N ARG A 553 -39.54 -15.58 20.84
CA ARG A 553 -39.41 -16.96 20.37
C ARG A 553 -38.22 -17.65 21.03
N GLU A 554 -37.11 -16.95 21.24
CA GLU A 554 -35.97 -17.40 22.05
C GLU A 554 -36.35 -17.55 23.54
N LEU A 555 -37.09 -16.58 24.09
CA LEU A 555 -37.56 -16.62 25.48
C LEU A 555 -38.54 -17.79 25.72
N LYS A 556 -39.40 -18.11 24.73
CA LYS A 556 -40.29 -19.28 24.77
C LYS A 556 -39.55 -20.61 24.55
N ARG A 557 -38.41 -20.61 23.83
CA ARG A 557 -37.56 -21.80 23.66
C ARG A 557 -36.80 -22.17 24.93
N ASN A 558 -36.49 -21.19 25.78
CA ASN A 558 -35.81 -21.38 27.06
C ASN A 558 -36.73 -21.03 28.25
N PRO A 559 -37.61 -21.94 28.69
CA PRO A 559 -38.56 -21.69 29.78
C PRO A 559 -37.90 -21.39 31.14
N GLN A 560 -36.59 -21.64 31.30
CA GLN A 560 -35.83 -21.26 32.50
C GLN A 560 -35.56 -19.75 32.59
N ASN A 561 -35.43 -19.04 31.46
CA ASN A 561 -35.20 -17.60 31.44
C ASN A 561 -36.46 -16.79 31.76
N LEU A 562 -37.65 -17.41 31.72
CA LEU A 562 -38.92 -16.81 32.13
C LEU A 562 -39.04 -16.64 33.66
N GLN A 563 -38.17 -17.29 34.45
CA GLN A 563 -38.19 -17.20 35.91
C GLN A 563 -37.26 -16.09 36.46
N GLN A 564 -36.47 -15.44 35.59
CA GLN A 564 -35.55 -14.36 35.97
C GLN A 564 -36.12 -12.95 35.72
N PHE A 565 -37.31 -12.85 35.13
CA PHE A 565 -38.07 -11.62 34.94
C PHE A 565 -39.45 -11.79 35.57
#